data_AF-A0AAD9QQY0-F1
#
_entry.id   AF-A0AAD9QQY0-F1
#
_cell.length_a   1.000
_cell.length_b   1.000
_cell.length_c   1.000
_cell.angle_alpha   90.00
_cell.angle_beta   90.00
_cell.angle_gamma   90.00
#
_symmetry.space_group_name_H-M   'P 1'
#
loop_
_entity.id
_entity.type
_entity.pdbx_description
1 polymer ?
#
loop_
_entity_poly.entity_id
_entity_poly.type
_entity_poly.pdbx_seq_one_letter_code
_entity_poly.pdbx_strand_id
1 'polypeptide(L)'
;MWLGSMKHNTSKILEFKSTREPVKVLGIFIGYNQDKIIEENFLNRIRKMKTSLNLWLSRDLTLYGKSLLAKTLGVSQLVYAASLLSVPNAVIKIVQTELFSFLWKNKRDKIKRAVIYQPLAEGGLNFINFDTMVKSLRLAWLSRLLGDNDDSWKVIPNYYLSEYGGLQFLLKCNYNAESINKYLPNFYRELLQYFQEFKTKPTFFPTANSYCGTTRL
;
A
#
# COMPACT_ATOMS: atom_id res chain seq x y z
N MET A 1 -7.00 -22.33 15.53
CA MET A 1 -7.12 -22.39 14.06
C MET A 1 -6.12 -23.41 13.56
N TRP A 2 -6.56 -24.38 12.75
CA TRP A 2 -5.67 -25.34 12.12
C TRP A 2 -4.89 -24.67 10.98
N LEU A 3 -3.64 -25.08 10.74
CA LEU A 3 -2.75 -24.53 9.72
C LEU A 3 -2.39 -25.55 8.64
N GLY A 4 -1.95 -25.07 7.47
CA GLY A 4 -1.41 -25.91 6.40
C GLY A 4 -2.43 -26.89 5.80
N SER A 5 -1.99 -28.13 5.59
CA SER A 5 -2.83 -29.22 5.06
C SER A 5 -4.03 -29.54 5.95
N MET A 6 -3.95 -29.22 7.24
CA MET A 6 -5.01 -29.46 8.22
C MET A 6 -6.01 -28.30 8.35
N LYS A 7 -5.92 -27.25 7.52
CA LYS A 7 -6.76 -26.04 7.63
C LYS A 7 -8.28 -26.29 7.68
N HIS A 8 -8.74 -27.37 7.05
CA HIS A 8 -10.16 -27.74 7.02
C HIS A 8 -10.59 -28.63 8.20
N ASN A 9 -9.64 -29.06 9.03
CA ASN A 9 -9.89 -29.98 10.11
C ASN A 9 -10.87 -29.37 11.14
N THR A 10 -11.85 -30.18 11.55
CA THR A 10 -12.84 -29.85 12.58
C THR A 10 -12.51 -30.48 13.92
N SER A 11 -11.51 -31.37 13.98
CA SER A 11 -11.10 -32.02 15.22
C SER A 11 -10.79 -30.96 16.28
N LYS A 12 -11.32 -31.19 17.48
CA LYS A 12 -10.85 -30.52 18.68
C LYS A 12 -9.68 -31.34 19.21
N ILE A 13 -8.49 -30.74 19.28
CA ILE A 13 -7.41 -31.33 20.08
C ILE A 13 -7.63 -30.84 21.51
N LEU A 14 -7.90 -31.77 22.43
CA LEU A 14 -8.07 -31.49 23.86
C LEU A 14 -9.16 -30.42 24.09
N GLU A 15 -8.91 -29.49 25.02
CA GLU A 15 -9.80 -28.36 25.34
C GLU A 15 -9.60 -27.15 24.41
N PHE A 16 -8.72 -27.24 23.41
CA PHE A 16 -8.41 -26.10 22.55
C PHE A 16 -9.56 -25.84 21.57
N LYS A 17 -10.25 -24.71 21.73
CA LYS A 17 -11.27 -24.23 20.79
C LYS A 17 -10.60 -23.73 19.50
N SER A 18 -10.50 -24.60 18.50
CA SER A 18 -10.05 -24.20 17.16
C SER A 18 -11.11 -23.30 16.50
N THR A 19 -10.78 -22.03 16.28
CA THR A 19 -11.63 -21.07 15.57
C THR A 19 -11.45 -21.15 14.06
N ARG A 20 -12.55 -21.01 13.33
CA ARG A 20 -12.59 -20.81 11.86
C ARG A 20 -12.71 -19.34 11.47
N GLU A 21 -13.14 -18.50 12.41
CA GLU A 21 -13.23 -17.06 12.25
C GLU A 21 -11.82 -16.42 12.21
N PRO A 22 -11.65 -15.30 11.50
CA PRO A 22 -10.41 -14.55 11.52
C PRO A 22 -9.99 -14.20 12.94
N VAL A 23 -8.71 -14.40 13.25
CA VAL A 23 -8.13 -14.06 14.54
C VAL A 23 -7.40 -12.73 14.41
N LYS A 24 -7.59 -11.85 15.40
CA LYS A 24 -6.91 -10.56 15.46
C LYS A 24 -5.53 -10.72 16.10
N VAL A 25 -4.48 -10.42 15.34
CA VAL A 25 -3.08 -10.44 15.77
C VAL A 25 -2.47 -9.08 15.49
N LEU A 26 -1.95 -8.41 16.53
CA LEU A 26 -1.32 -7.09 16.42
C LEU A 26 -2.18 -6.06 15.65
N GLY A 27 -3.51 -6.11 15.80
CA GLY A 27 -4.43 -5.19 15.14
C GLY A 27 -4.82 -5.55 13.70
N ILE A 28 -4.34 -6.67 13.16
CA ILE A 28 -4.72 -7.21 11.84
C ILE A 28 -5.48 -8.53 12.02
N PHE A 29 -6.55 -8.73 11.26
CA PHE A 29 -7.29 -9.98 11.23
C PHE A 29 -6.69 -10.93 10.20
N ILE A 30 -6.36 -12.16 10.62
CA ILE A 30 -5.77 -13.20 9.76
C ILE A 30 -6.68 -14.43 9.81
N GLY A 31 -6.88 -15.09 8.68
CA GLY A 31 -7.68 -16.32 8.60
C GLY A 31 -7.74 -16.88 7.19
N TYR A 32 -8.71 -17.77 6.97
CA TYR A 32 -8.93 -18.39 5.65
C TYR A 32 -10.01 -17.73 4.81
N ASN A 33 -11.02 -17.14 5.46
CA ASN A 33 -12.10 -16.45 4.76
C ASN A 33 -11.63 -15.05 4.31
N GLN A 34 -11.32 -14.92 3.02
CA GLN A 34 -10.80 -13.69 2.44
C GLN A 34 -11.79 -12.53 2.53
N ASP A 35 -13.08 -12.78 2.31
CA ASP A 35 -14.11 -11.74 2.38
C ASP A 35 -14.19 -11.13 3.78
N LYS A 36 -14.18 -11.97 4.82
CA LYS A 36 -14.14 -11.50 6.22
C LYS A 36 -12.85 -10.76 6.55
N ILE A 37 -11.70 -11.19 6.02
CA ILE A 37 -10.42 -10.49 6.22
C ILE A 37 -10.44 -9.10 5.59
N ILE A 38 -11.00 -8.98 4.38
CA ILE A 38 -11.13 -7.70 3.67
C ILE A 38 -12.11 -6.79 4.42
N GLU A 39 -13.25 -7.34 4.84
CA GLU A 39 -14.26 -6.63 5.63
C GLU A 39 -13.64 -6.02 6.90
N GLU A 40 -12.97 -6.85 7.70
CA GLU A 40 -12.42 -6.44 8.99
C GLU A 40 -11.21 -5.52 8.87
N ASN A 41 -10.28 -5.81 7.95
CA ASN A 41 -9.04 -5.03 7.84
C ASN A 41 -9.18 -3.77 6.99
N PHE A 42 -10.10 -3.73 6.02
CA PHE A 42 -10.24 -2.58 5.13
C PHE A 42 -11.60 -1.92 5.26
N LEU A 43 -12.70 -2.62 5.03
CA LEU A 43 -14.02 -1.97 4.94
C LEU A 43 -14.44 -1.30 6.26
N ASN A 44 -14.20 -1.96 7.40
CA ASN A 44 -14.40 -1.36 8.72
C ASN A 44 -13.54 -0.10 8.95
N ARG A 45 -12.30 -0.08 8.45
CA ARG A 45 -11.41 1.09 8.53
C ARG A 45 -11.82 2.21 7.58
N ILE A 46 -12.33 1.87 6.40
CA ILE A 46 -12.89 2.84 5.43
C ILE A 46 -14.13 3.51 6.03
N ARG A 47 -15.00 2.76 6.72
CA ARG A 47 -16.15 3.34 7.44
C ARG A 47 -15.68 4.35 8.48
N LYS A 48 -14.67 4.01 9.29
CA LYS A 48 -14.07 4.94 10.27
C LYS A 48 -13.48 6.17 9.59
N MET A 49 -12.69 5.98 8.53
CA MET A 49 -12.14 7.06 7.70
C MET A 49 -13.25 8.00 7.23
N LYS A 50 -14.31 7.45 6.63
CA LYS A 50 -15.46 8.22 6.11
C LYS A 50 -16.15 9.00 7.21
N THR A 51 -16.45 8.38 8.35
CA THR A 51 -17.05 9.05 9.51
C THR A 51 -16.17 10.20 9.99
N SER A 52 -14.87 9.96 10.16
CA SER A 52 -13.93 11.01 10.57
C SER A 52 -13.90 12.16 9.58
N LEU A 53 -13.80 11.91 8.28
CA LEU A 53 -13.80 12.96 7.26
C LEU A 53 -15.14 13.72 7.19
N ASN A 54 -16.26 13.04 7.31
CA ASN A 54 -17.59 13.66 7.28
C ASN A 54 -17.81 14.65 8.44
N LEU A 55 -17.25 14.38 9.63
CA LEU A 55 -17.30 15.33 10.75
C LEU A 55 -16.65 16.68 10.40
N TRP A 56 -15.66 16.67 9.50
CA TRP A 56 -14.97 17.89 9.05
C TRP A 56 -15.63 18.54 7.82
N LEU A 57 -16.60 17.90 7.17
CA LEU A 57 -17.33 18.50 6.05
C LEU A 57 -18.26 19.64 6.46
N SER A 58 -18.70 19.66 7.73
CA SER A 58 -19.52 20.74 8.30
C SER A 58 -18.77 22.07 8.38
N ARG A 59 -17.43 22.03 8.33
CA ARG A 59 -16.57 23.22 8.39
C ARG A 59 -16.24 23.72 6.98
N ASP A 60 -16.12 25.03 6.83
CA ASP A 60 -15.66 25.64 5.57
C ASP A 60 -14.14 25.65 5.48
N LEU A 61 -13.63 24.48 5.09
CA LEU A 61 -12.21 24.24 4.89
C LEU A 61 -11.78 24.64 3.48
N THR A 62 -10.58 25.22 3.39
CA THR A 62 -9.87 25.42 2.12
C THR A 62 -9.52 24.09 1.47
N LEU A 63 -9.23 24.07 0.16
CA LEU A 63 -8.79 22.86 -0.53
C LEU A 63 -7.49 22.29 0.08
N TYR A 64 -6.58 23.17 0.50
CA TYR A 64 -5.36 22.78 1.21
C TYR A 64 -5.66 22.14 2.57
N GLY A 65 -6.57 22.74 3.35
CA GLY A 65 -7.01 22.17 4.63
C GLY A 65 -7.63 20.79 4.46
N LYS A 66 -8.46 20.59 3.42
CA LYS A 66 -9.01 19.28 3.09
C LYS A 66 -7.95 18.30 2.62
N SER A 67 -6.99 18.72 1.79
CA SER A 67 -5.86 17.87 1.39
C SER A 67 -5.07 17.37 2.59
N LEU A 68 -4.81 18.26 3.56
CA LEU A 68 -4.14 17.92 4.82
C LEU A 68 -4.94 16.92 5.64
N LEU A 69 -6.22 17.18 5.91
CA LEU A 69 -7.08 16.28 6.72
C LEU A 69 -7.30 14.92 6.05
N ALA A 70 -7.41 14.89 4.73
CA ALA A 70 -7.51 13.66 3.96
C ALA A 70 -6.30 12.74 4.23
N LYS A 71 -5.09 13.31 4.33
CA LYS A 71 -3.87 12.57 4.66
C LYS A 71 -3.81 12.20 6.14
N THR A 72 -3.95 13.18 7.03
CA THR A 72 -3.65 13.04 8.47
C THR A 72 -4.73 12.29 9.23
N LEU A 73 -6.00 12.46 8.87
CA LEU A 73 -7.13 11.79 9.53
C LEU A 73 -7.72 10.66 8.68
N GLY A 74 -7.79 10.86 7.37
CA GLY A 74 -8.42 9.90 6.49
C GLY A 74 -7.53 8.68 6.25
N VAL A 75 -6.48 8.89 5.48
CA VAL A 75 -5.58 7.84 4.99
C VAL A 75 -4.82 7.16 6.14
N SER A 76 -4.46 7.91 7.20
CA SER A 76 -3.77 7.38 8.39
C SER A 76 -4.47 6.15 9.00
N GLN A 77 -5.80 6.04 8.90
CA GLN A 77 -6.57 4.88 9.38
C GLN A 77 -6.20 3.58 8.66
N LEU A 78 -5.76 3.67 7.40
CA LEU A 78 -5.52 2.55 6.49
C LEU A 78 -4.04 2.20 6.35
N VAL A 79 -3.13 3.14 6.63
CA VAL A 79 -1.68 2.98 6.41
C VAL A 79 -1.13 1.69 7.01
N TYR A 80 -1.49 1.39 8.25
CA TYR A 80 -1.00 0.20 8.94
C TYR A 80 -1.41 -1.09 8.21
N ALA A 81 -2.70 -1.24 7.90
CA ALA A 81 -3.21 -2.41 7.18
C ALA A 81 -2.63 -2.52 5.76
N ALA A 82 -2.56 -1.39 5.03
CA ALA A 82 -2.00 -1.33 3.69
C ALA A 82 -0.50 -1.67 3.64
N SER A 83 0.26 -1.33 4.69
CA SER A 83 1.69 -1.66 4.76
C SER A 83 1.97 -3.15 4.98
N LEU A 84 1.03 -3.87 5.58
CA LEU A 84 1.19 -5.28 5.98
C LEU A 84 0.50 -6.25 5.00
N LEU A 85 -0.68 -5.87 4.50
CA LEU A 85 -1.51 -6.75 3.67
C LEU A 85 -1.50 -6.31 2.21
N SER A 86 -1.79 -7.25 1.31
CA SER A 86 -2.17 -6.96 -0.07
C SER A 86 -3.50 -6.20 -0.08
N VAL A 87 -3.54 -5.04 -0.73
CA VAL A 87 -4.75 -4.22 -0.81
C VAL A 87 -5.46 -4.53 -2.13
N PRO A 88 -6.71 -5.06 -2.10
CA PRO A 88 -7.44 -5.31 -3.34
C PRO A 88 -7.71 -4.03 -4.14
N ASN A 89 -7.65 -4.12 -5.47
CA ASN A 89 -7.94 -2.99 -6.36
C ASN A 89 -9.32 -2.35 -6.11
N ALA A 90 -10.32 -3.16 -5.71
CA ALA A 90 -11.63 -2.66 -5.32
C ALA A 90 -11.55 -1.72 -4.10
N VAL A 91 -10.78 -2.09 -3.08
CA VAL A 91 -10.53 -1.27 -1.89
C VAL A 91 -9.84 0.04 -2.27
N ILE A 92 -8.82 -0.02 -3.13
CA ILE A 92 -8.10 1.17 -3.59
C ILE A 92 -9.06 2.16 -4.27
N LYS A 93 -9.93 1.67 -5.16
CA LYS A 93 -10.95 2.48 -5.84
C LYS A 93 -11.95 3.10 -4.87
N ILE A 94 -12.43 2.34 -3.89
CA ILE A 94 -13.34 2.83 -2.86
C ILE A 94 -12.68 3.96 -2.07
N VAL A 95 -11.47 3.74 -1.55
CA VAL A 95 -10.74 4.75 -0.77
C VAL A 95 -10.51 6.02 -1.59
N GLN A 96 -10.02 5.90 -2.82
CA GLN A 96 -9.77 7.06 -3.67
C GLN A 96 -11.06 7.85 -3.94
N THR A 97 -12.18 7.14 -4.14
CA THR A 97 -13.49 7.78 -4.36
C THR A 97 -13.93 8.55 -3.14
N GLU A 98 -13.87 7.96 -1.94
CA GLU A 98 -14.23 8.64 -0.68
C GLU A 98 -13.35 9.88 -0.42
N LEU A 99 -12.06 9.82 -0.73
CA LEU A 99 -11.14 10.96 -0.59
C LEU A 99 -11.53 12.13 -1.53
N PHE A 100 -11.87 11.85 -2.79
CA PHE A 100 -12.35 12.89 -3.71
C PHE A 100 -13.74 13.41 -3.32
N SER A 101 -14.60 12.52 -2.83
CA SER A 101 -15.92 12.89 -2.29
C SER A 101 -15.76 13.90 -1.15
N PHE A 102 -14.81 13.65 -0.23
CA PHE A 102 -14.47 14.60 0.83
C PHE A 102 -13.92 15.93 0.29
N LEU A 103 -12.96 15.87 -0.64
CA LEU A 103 -12.33 17.07 -1.23
C LEU A 103 -13.37 18.01 -1.85
N TRP A 104 -14.31 17.45 -2.61
CA TRP A 104 -15.33 18.20 -3.36
C TRP A 104 -16.68 18.34 -2.66
N LYS A 105 -16.81 17.93 -1.38
CA LYS A 105 -18.08 17.93 -0.63
C LYS A 105 -19.19 17.17 -1.38
N ASN A 106 -18.88 15.98 -1.89
CA ASN A 106 -19.75 15.12 -2.70
C ASN A 106 -20.25 15.78 -4.01
N LYS A 107 -19.58 16.84 -4.49
CA LYS A 107 -19.85 17.48 -5.78
C LYS A 107 -18.89 16.93 -6.85
N ARG A 108 -19.19 17.25 -8.12
CA ARG A 108 -18.35 16.88 -9.25
C ARG A 108 -16.95 17.50 -9.15
N ASP A 109 -15.95 16.72 -9.54
CA ASP A 109 -14.55 17.15 -9.61
C ASP A 109 -14.43 18.40 -10.49
N LYS A 110 -13.89 19.49 -9.94
CA LYS A 110 -13.70 20.76 -10.67
C LYS A 110 -12.38 20.82 -11.43
N ILE A 111 -11.38 20.06 -10.97
CA ILE A 111 -10.02 20.04 -11.51
C ILE A 111 -9.70 18.61 -11.93
N LYS A 112 -8.94 18.45 -13.02
CA LYS A 112 -8.47 17.13 -13.47
C LYS A 112 -7.62 16.49 -12.35
N ARG A 113 -7.88 15.22 -12.03
CA ARG A 113 -7.19 14.49 -10.94
C ARG A 113 -5.68 14.47 -11.09
N ALA A 114 -5.17 14.35 -12.31
CA ALA A 114 -3.73 14.40 -12.60
C ALA A 114 -3.06 15.67 -12.06
N VAL A 115 -3.71 16.84 -12.21
CA VAL A 115 -3.21 18.12 -11.69
C VAL A 115 -3.30 18.19 -10.17
N ILE A 116 -4.38 17.63 -9.59
CA ILE A 116 -4.57 17.63 -8.13
C ILE A 116 -3.46 16.85 -7.41
N TYR A 117 -2.94 15.78 -8.02
CA TYR A 117 -1.84 14.99 -7.47
C TYR A 117 -0.48 15.69 -7.52
N GLN A 118 -0.29 16.67 -8.41
CA GLN A 118 1.01 17.33 -8.58
C GLN A 118 1.44 18.12 -7.33
N PRO A 119 2.75 18.34 -7.13
CA PRO A 119 3.27 19.19 -6.07
C PRO A 119 2.70 20.61 -6.12
N LEU A 120 2.73 21.29 -4.97
CA LEU A 120 2.32 22.69 -4.86
C LEU A 120 3.12 23.62 -5.79
N ALA A 121 4.41 23.33 -5.97
CA ALA A 121 5.30 24.08 -6.86
C ALA A 121 4.88 24.02 -8.33
N GLU A 122 4.19 22.96 -8.74
CA GLU A 122 3.67 22.78 -10.10
C GLU A 122 2.21 23.25 -10.24
N GLY A 123 1.68 23.96 -9.24
CA GLY A 123 0.28 24.41 -9.21
C GLY A 123 -0.73 23.32 -8.84
N GLY A 124 -0.27 22.15 -8.41
CA GLY A 124 -1.13 21.08 -7.87
C GLY A 124 -1.50 21.29 -6.41
N LEU A 125 -2.27 20.34 -5.84
CA LEU A 125 -2.67 20.35 -4.42
C LEU A 125 -1.86 19.36 -3.56
N ASN A 126 -0.91 18.67 -4.18
CA ASN A 126 -0.19 17.54 -3.61
C ASN A 126 -1.17 16.54 -2.96
N PHE A 127 -2.32 16.29 -3.59
CA PHE A 127 -3.35 15.44 -3.00
C PHE A 127 -2.94 13.98 -3.08
N ILE A 128 -3.38 13.19 -2.11
CA ILE A 128 -2.95 11.80 -1.99
C ILE A 128 -3.57 10.93 -3.10
N ASN A 129 -2.70 10.19 -3.80
CA ASN A 129 -3.09 9.06 -4.63
C ASN A 129 -2.87 7.78 -3.81
N PHE A 130 -3.97 7.12 -3.44
CA PHE A 130 -3.91 5.98 -2.53
C PHE A 130 -3.23 4.76 -3.16
N ASP A 131 -3.37 4.53 -4.48
CA ASP A 131 -2.65 3.46 -5.19
C ASP A 131 -1.14 3.65 -5.08
N THR A 132 -0.68 4.86 -5.39
CA THR A 132 0.75 5.22 -5.31
C THR A 132 1.28 5.09 -3.89
N MET A 133 0.46 5.44 -2.89
CA MET A 133 0.82 5.25 -1.49
C MET A 133 0.93 3.79 -1.08
N VAL A 134 0.00 2.93 -1.50
CA VAL A 134 0.10 1.48 -1.22
C VAL A 134 1.40 0.91 -1.80
N LYS A 135 1.72 1.28 -3.03
CA LYS A 135 2.98 0.88 -3.68
C LYS A 135 4.19 1.40 -2.92
N SER A 136 4.20 2.67 -2.52
CA SER A 136 5.34 3.23 -1.77
C SER A 136 5.51 2.61 -0.39
N LEU A 137 4.42 2.30 0.32
CA LEU A 137 4.47 1.57 1.60
C LEU A 137 5.06 0.18 1.43
N ARG A 138 4.69 -0.54 0.36
CA ARG A 138 5.28 -1.85 0.06
C ARG A 138 6.77 -1.72 -0.27
N LEU A 139 7.15 -0.74 -1.08
CA LEU A 139 8.55 -0.50 -1.44
C LEU A 139 9.39 -0.03 -0.26
N ALA A 140 8.82 0.64 0.73
CA ALA A 140 9.51 1.00 1.97
C ALA A 140 10.00 -0.22 2.76
N TRP A 141 9.50 -1.43 2.49
CA TRP A 141 10.07 -2.65 3.06
C TRP A 141 11.39 -3.06 2.42
N LEU A 142 11.70 -2.63 1.19
CA LEU A 142 13.00 -2.89 0.56
C LEU A 142 14.14 -2.30 1.37
N SER A 143 14.01 -1.05 1.83
CA SER A 143 15.05 -0.43 2.66
C SER A 143 15.26 -1.19 3.98
N ARG A 144 14.19 -1.73 4.57
CA ARG A 144 14.27 -2.56 5.79
C ARG A 144 14.97 -3.89 5.52
N LEU A 145 14.67 -4.52 4.39
CA LEU A 145 15.30 -5.78 3.97
C LEU A 145 16.79 -5.59 3.65
N LEU A 146 17.14 -4.47 3.01
CA LEU A 146 18.51 -4.13 2.61
C LEU A 146 19.37 -3.58 3.76
N GLY A 147 18.80 -3.24 4.91
CA GLY A 147 19.59 -2.76 6.04
C GLY A 147 20.64 -3.80 6.46
N ASP A 148 21.78 -3.34 6.96
CA ASP A 148 22.94 -4.20 7.24
C ASP A 148 22.78 -5.09 8.49
N ASN A 149 21.73 -4.86 9.29
CA ASN A 149 21.47 -5.66 10.48
C ASN A 149 21.02 -7.08 10.12
N ASP A 150 21.59 -8.08 10.79
CA ASP A 150 21.17 -9.48 10.67
C ASP A 150 19.94 -9.77 11.55
N ASP A 151 18.81 -9.14 11.20
CA ASP A 151 17.57 -9.30 11.94
C ASP A 151 16.93 -10.68 11.64
N SER A 152 16.52 -11.41 12.67
CA SER A 152 15.98 -12.79 12.53
C SER A 152 14.75 -12.88 11.62
N TRP A 153 13.97 -11.79 11.48
CA TRP A 153 12.81 -11.79 10.59
C TRP A 153 13.19 -11.83 9.10
N LYS A 154 14.44 -11.48 8.74
CA LYS A 154 14.95 -11.52 7.36
C LYS A 154 15.20 -12.94 6.85
N VAL A 155 15.26 -13.93 7.73
CA VAL A 155 15.45 -15.35 7.36
C VAL A 155 14.38 -15.80 6.37
N ILE A 156 13.11 -15.44 6.61
CA ILE A 156 11.99 -15.83 5.75
C ILE A 156 12.08 -15.21 4.33
N PRO A 157 12.17 -13.87 4.17
CA PRO A 157 12.32 -13.28 2.85
C PRO A 157 13.60 -13.74 2.15
N ASN A 158 14.72 -13.88 2.86
CA ASN A 158 15.97 -14.35 2.27
C ASN A 158 15.85 -15.79 1.78
N TYR A 159 15.18 -16.67 2.52
CA TYR A 159 14.89 -18.04 2.09
C TYR A 159 14.10 -18.08 0.78
N TYR A 160 13.04 -17.28 0.66
CA TYR A 160 12.24 -17.27 -0.58
C TYR A 160 12.98 -16.62 -1.76
N LEU A 161 13.77 -15.58 -1.50
CA LEU A 161 14.44 -14.82 -2.56
C LEU A 161 15.76 -15.46 -3.00
N SER A 162 16.38 -16.31 -2.18
CA SER A 162 17.63 -17.01 -2.52
C SER A 162 17.46 -17.96 -3.70
N GLU A 163 16.26 -18.55 -3.89
CA GLU A 163 15.90 -19.33 -5.08
C GLU A 163 16.08 -18.55 -6.40
N TYR A 164 16.11 -17.22 -6.33
CA TYR A 164 16.28 -16.31 -7.47
C TYR A 164 17.60 -15.52 -7.42
N GLY A 165 18.60 -16.02 -6.69
CA GLY A 165 19.90 -15.34 -6.53
C GLY A 165 19.91 -14.24 -5.47
N GLY A 166 18.84 -14.10 -4.69
CA GLY A 166 18.74 -13.15 -3.58
C GLY A 166 18.25 -11.76 -3.97
N LEU A 167 17.90 -10.95 -2.95
CA LEU A 167 17.33 -9.62 -3.15
C LEU A 167 18.26 -8.70 -3.93
N GLN A 168 19.54 -8.62 -3.56
CA GLN A 168 20.52 -7.73 -4.20
C GLN A 168 20.69 -8.00 -5.70
N PHE A 169 20.64 -9.27 -6.09
CA PHE A 169 20.67 -9.67 -7.49
C PHE A 169 19.40 -9.21 -8.22
N LEU A 170 18.22 -9.56 -7.69
CA LEU A 170 16.93 -9.17 -8.26
C LEU A 170 16.81 -7.65 -8.45
N LEU A 171 17.29 -6.85 -7.48
CA LEU A 171 17.23 -5.39 -7.58
C LEU A 171 18.12 -4.82 -8.69
N LYS A 172 19.10 -5.55 -9.19
CA LYS A 172 19.95 -5.15 -10.33
C LYS A 172 19.45 -5.72 -11.66
N CYS A 173 18.66 -6.79 -11.63
CA CYS A 173 18.15 -7.45 -12.82
C CYS A 173 16.91 -6.78 -13.41
N ASN A 174 16.70 -7.03 -14.71
CA ASN A 174 15.43 -6.84 -15.40
C ASN A 174 14.70 -8.19 -15.42
N TYR A 175 13.91 -8.45 -14.39
CA TYR A 175 13.08 -9.66 -14.29
C TYR A 175 11.64 -9.36 -14.71
N ASN A 176 10.88 -10.40 -15.06
CA ASN A 176 9.43 -10.32 -15.17
C ASN A 176 8.78 -10.87 -13.89
N ALA A 177 8.12 -10.02 -13.10
CA ALA A 177 7.46 -10.43 -11.87
C ALA A 177 6.43 -11.56 -12.06
N GLU A 178 5.84 -11.67 -13.26
CA GLU A 178 4.89 -12.74 -13.60
C GLU A 178 5.54 -14.12 -13.71
N SER A 179 6.82 -14.17 -14.08
CA SER A 179 7.60 -15.41 -14.19
C SER A 179 8.11 -15.95 -12.85
N ILE A 180 7.99 -15.18 -11.76
CA ILE A 180 8.45 -15.59 -10.43
C ILE A 180 7.45 -16.57 -9.84
N ASN A 181 7.95 -17.70 -9.32
CA ASN A 181 7.18 -18.86 -8.87
C ASN A 181 5.91 -18.51 -8.08
N LYS A 182 4.82 -19.24 -8.36
CA LYS A 182 3.53 -19.12 -7.68
C LYS A 182 3.60 -19.35 -6.16
N TYR A 183 4.58 -20.10 -5.67
CA TYR A 183 4.77 -20.35 -4.24
C TYR A 183 5.32 -19.15 -3.45
N LEU A 184 5.85 -18.12 -4.12
CA LEU A 184 6.27 -16.90 -3.44
C LEU A 184 5.06 -16.20 -2.80
N PRO A 185 5.08 -15.91 -1.49
CA PRO A 185 4.01 -15.18 -0.82
C PRO A 185 3.67 -13.88 -1.53
N ASN A 186 2.38 -13.57 -1.60
CA ASN A 186 1.87 -12.46 -2.41
C ASN A 186 2.48 -11.11 -2.01
N PHE A 187 2.83 -10.94 -0.73
CA PHE A 187 3.54 -9.78 -0.22
C PHE A 187 4.85 -9.50 -0.97
N TYR A 188 5.71 -10.51 -1.13
CA TYR A 188 7.01 -10.35 -1.78
C TYR A 188 6.86 -10.23 -3.30
N ARG A 189 5.86 -10.92 -3.87
CA ARG A 189 5.51 -10.77 -5.29
C ARG A 189 5.12 -9.33 -5.61
N GLU A 190 4.21 -8.73 -4.83
CA GLU A 190 3.81 -7.33 -5.00
C GLU A 190 4.99 -6.38 -4.85
N LEU A 191 5.87 -6.63 -3.88
CA LEU A 191 7.07 -5.82 -3.67
C LEU A 191 7.97 -5.82 -4.92
N LEU A 192 8.23 -6.98 -5.51
CA LEU A 192 9.02 -7.09 -6.73
C LEU A 192 8.28 -6.51 -7.95
N GLN A 193 6.97 -6.70 -8.05
CA GLN A 193 6.16 -6.13 -9.13
C GLN A 193 6.16 -4.60 -9.10
N TYR A 194 5.93 -3.99 -7.93
CA TYR A 194 5.94 -2.54 -7.77
C TYR A 194 7.33 -1.95 -7.97
N PHE A 195 8.38 -2.70 -7.63
CA PHE A 195 9.76 -2.26 -7.88
C PHE A 195 10.08 -2.27 -9.37
N GLN A 196 9.61 -3.28 -10.10
CA GLN A 196 9.72 -3.33 -11.56
C GLN A 196 8.95 -2.18 -12.21
N GLU A 197 7.70 -1.91 -11.77
CA GLU A 197 6.91 -0.75 -12.23
C GLU A 197 7.61 0.59 -11.94
N PHE A 198 8.27 0.70 -10.79
CA PHE A 198 9.03 1.89 -10.42
C PHE A 198 10.25 2.11 -11.33
N LYS A 199 10.99 1.04 -11.67
CA LYS A 199 12.14 1.10 -12.58
C LYS A 199 11.75 1.49 -14.01
N THR A 200 10.61 1.01 -14.51
CA THR A 200 10.21 1.20 -15.92
C THR A 200 9.52 2.53 -16.16
N LYS A 201 9.00 3.18 -15.12
CA LYS A 201 8.44 4.52 -15.27
C LYS A 201 9.58 5.53 -15.45
N PRO A 202 9.68 6.24 -16.60
CA PRO A 202 10.53 7.41 -16.66
C PRO A 202 10.06 8.37 -15.58
N THR A 203 11.00 8.82 -14.74
CA THR A 203 10.77 9.69 -13.60
C THR A 203 9.83 10.85 -13.98
N PHE A 204 8.68 10.93 -13.33
CA PHE A 204 7.77 12.09 -13.40
C PHE A 204 8.34 13.37 -12.75
N PHE A 205 9.62 13.34 -12.38
CA PHE A 205 10.39 14.51 -12.00
C PHE A 205 11.30 14.84 -13.17
N PRO A 206 11.04 15.92 -13.94
CA PRO A 206 12.10 16.50 -14.74
C PRO A 206 13.13 17.01 -13.74
N THR A 207 14.23 16.28 -13.56
CA THR A 207 15.44 16.89 -13.05
C THR A 207 15.74 18.05 -13.97
N ALA A 208 15.73 19.27 -13.43
CA ALA A 208 16.27 20.42 -14.08
C ALA A 208 17.74 20.11 -14.41
N ASN A 209 17.97 19.62 -15.63
CA ASN A 209 19.29 19.70 -16.23
C ASN A 209 19.49 21.17 -16.50
N SER A 210 20.25 21.75 -15.58
CA SER A 210 20.94 23.01 -15.68
C SER A 210 21.39 23.27 -17.11
N TYR A 211 21.13 24.49 -17.55
CA TYR A 211 21.85 25.17 -18.60
C TYR A 211 23.36 25.03 -18.34
N CYS A 212 23.97 23.98 -18.89
CA CYS A 212 25.40 23.97 -19.14
C CYS A 212 25.56 24.64 -20.50
N GLY A 213 25.62 25.97 -20.46
CA GLY A 213 25.97 26.78 -21.61
C GLY A 213 27.35 26.36 -22.09
N THR A 214 27.39 25.72 -23.25
CA THR A 214 28.59 25.58 -24.07
C THR A 214 29.09 27.00 -24.40
N THR A 215 30.06 27.45 -23.61
CA THR A 215 30.86 28.65 -23.90
C THR A 215 32.29 28.20 -24.10
N ARG A 216 32.73 28.25 -25.37
CA ARG A 216 34.09 28.53 -25.92
C ARG A 216 35.27 27.74 -25.31
N LEU A 217 36.21 27.19 -26.08
CA LEU A 217 36.89 27.62 -27.31
C LEU A 217 37.25 26.40 -28.15
#